data_AF-A0A060YAA6-F1
#
_entry.id   AF-A0A060YAA6-F1
#
_cell.length_a   1.000
_cell.length_b   1.000
_cell.length_c   1.000
_cell.angle_alpha   90.00
_cell.angle_beta   90.00
_cell.angle_gamma   90.00
#
_symmetry.space_group_name_H-M   'P 1'
#
loop_
_entity.id
_entity.type
_entity.pdbx_description
1 polymer ?
#
loop_
_entity_poly.entity_id
_entity_poly.type
_entity_poly.pdbx_seq_one_letter_code
_entity_poly.pdbx_strand_id
1 'polypeptide(L)'
;MSVELEEAKKKVADFQKQCEEYLVIIVQQKREADEQQKTVSAHSEKIGAEEIKCRAMAENAQRDLDEAVPALEEAMKALESLNKKDMTEIKSYGRPPTLVETVMQAVMILRGNEPTWAEAKRQLGEGNFIKQLVHFDKDNISDRVLKKIGQYCTQPDFHPEIIGRVSLAAKSLCMWVRAMEVYGRIFRVVEPKRARLNGAMSQLAEKQASLAEAQAKLIEVGEKLDLLKRQYDEKLAQKEELRRKSEDMEVKLDRAGKLVSGLAGERIRWEETVVGLETNMGFLVGDCLLAAAFLSYMGPFLSNYRDQLVSIWMKQVRELEVPCSPGFSFAVFLSKPTAVRDWNIQGLPSDAFSTENGVIVTRGNRWPLMVDPQGQALKWIKNMEMKRGLKVIDLQMPDFLRILENAVQFGSPVLLQNVQEELDPSLAPILNKSLTHVGGRLLMKLGDKEVEYSPEFRFYITTKLSNPHYTPEISTKTTIVNFAVKEQGLEAQLLGIVVRKERPELEEQKDSLVINIASGKRKLQELEDEILRYIYI
;
A
#
# COMPACT_ATOMS: atom_id res chain seq x y z
N MET A 1 17.89 3.88 -4.78
CA MET A 1 16.92 2.99 -5.45
C MET A 1 17.55 1.70 -6.00
N SER A 2 18.39 1.72 -7.05
CA SER A 2 18.93 0.45 -7.59
C SER A 2 19.79 -0.33 -6.59
N VAL A 3 20.67 0.37 -5.87
CA VAL A 3 21.52 -0.20 -4.81
C VAL A 3 20.67 -0.75 -3.65
N GLU A 4 19.63 -0.01 -3.23
CA GLU A 4 18.72 -0.42 -2.16
C GLU A 4 17.89 -1.66 -2.55
N LEU A 5 17.49 -1.79 -3.83
CA LEU A 5 16.79 -2.96 -4.35
C LEU A 5 17.67 -4.22 -4.29
N GLU A 6 18.95 -4.12 -4.67
CA GLU A 6 19.88 -5.25 -4.58
C GLU A 6 20.08 -5.71 -3.12
N GLU A 7 20.24 -4.77 -2.19
CA GLU A 7 20.36 -5.09 -0.76
C GLU A 7 19.09 -5.73 -0.21
N ALA A 8 17.92 -5.24 -0.61
CA ALA A 8 16.63 -5.82 -0.21
C ALA A 8 16.47 -7.25 -0.75
N LYS A 9 16.81 -7.50 -2.02
CA LYS A 9 16.75 -8.85 -2.63
C LYS A 9 17.68 -9.83 -1.90
N LYS A 10 18.89 -9.40 -1.52
CA LYS A 10 19.81 -10.22 -0.69
C LYS A 10 19.20 -10.55 0.67
N LYS A 11 18.66 -9.55 1.38
CA LYS A 11 18.02 -9.76 2.69
C LYS A 11 16.79 -10.68 2.62
N VAL A 12 15.98 -10.59 1.58
CA VAL A 12 14.83 -11.50 1.36
C VAL A 12 15.32 -12.94 1.17
N ALA A 13 16.41 -13.16 0.42
CA ALA A 13 16.99 -14.48 0.24
C ALA A 13 17.59 -15.05 1.55
N ASP A 14 18.21 -14.21 2.37
CA ASP A 14 18.72 -14.62 3.68
C ASP A 14 17.58 -14.98 4.65
N PHE A 15 16.50 -14.18 4.69
CA PHE A 15 15.32 -14.49 5.50
C PHE A 15 14.55 -15.71 4.99
N GLN A 16 14.52 -15.96 3.68
CA GLN A 16 13.99 -17.20 3.10
C GLN A 16 14.71 -18.42 3.67
N LYS A 17 16.05 -18.42 3.65
CA LYS A 17 16.85 -19.52 4.22
C LYS A 17 16.60 -19.70 5.71
N GLN A 18 16.59 -18.61 6.48
CA GLN A 18 16.30 -18.67 7.92
C GLN A 18 14.91 -19.25 8.19
N CYS A 19 13.88 -18.85 7.43
CA CYS A 19 12.52 -19.41 7.58
C CYS A 19 12.49 -20.92 7.29
N GLU A 20 13.21 -21.38 6.26
CA GLU A 20 13.31 -22.80 5.92
C GLU A 20 13.99 -23.60 7.04
N GLU A 21 15.08 -23.08 7.62
CA GLU A 21 15.76 -23.69 8.77
C GLU A 21 14.85 -23.77 10.00
N TYR A 22 14.16 -22.69 10.35
CA TYR A 22 13.20 -22.68 11.47
C TYR A 22 12.04 -23.66 11.25
N LEU A 23 11.53 -23.78 10.02
CA LEU A 23 10.44 -24.70 9.70
C LEU A 23 10.85 -26.16 9.94
N VAL A 24 12.08 -26.54 9.55
CA VAL A 24 12.62 -27.88 9.79
C VAL A 24 12.68 -28.18 11.29
N ILE A 25 13.20 -27.24 12.09
CA ILE A 25 13.31 -27.39 13.55
C ILE A 25 11.92 -27.49 14.20
N ILE A 26 10.97 -26.63 13.79
CA ILE A 26 9.59 -26.65 14.32
C ILE A 26 8.90 -27.98 14.01
N VAL A 27 9.04 -28.50 12.78
CA VAL A 27 8.44 -29.78 12.40
C VAL A 27 9.02 -30.93 13.23
N GLN A 28 10.34 -30.94 13.45
CA GLN A 28 11.00 -31.96 14.25
C GLN A 28 10.58 -31.90 15.72
N GLN A 29 10.66 -30.73 16.35
CA GLN A 29 10.26 -30.56 17.76
C GLN A 29 8.76 -30.79 17.99
N LYS A 30 7.90 -30.41 17.03
CA LYS A 30 6.47 -30.70 17.11
C LYS A 30 6.19 -32.21 17.10
N ARG A 31 6.90 -32.96 16.24
CA ARG A 31 6.76 -34.41 16.18
C ARG A 31 7.19 -35.08 17.50
N GLU A 32 8.31 -34.64 18.06
CA GLU A 32 8.80 -35.12 19.37
C GLU A 32 7.80 -34.79 20.49
N ALA A 33 7.27 -33.56 20.50
CA ALA A 33 6.25 -33.13 21.46
C ALA A 33 4.95 -33.94 21.36
N ASP A 34 4.45 -34.20 20.14
CA ASP A 34 3.23 -34.98 19.91
C ASP A 34 3.37 -36.45 20.37
N GLU A 35 4.56 -37.03 20.19
CA GLU A 35 4.87 -38.39 20.63
C GLU A 35 4.97 -38.48 22.16
N GLN A 36 5.59 -37.48 22.77
CA GLN A 36 5.72 -37.36 24.23
C GLN A 36 4.36 -37.07 24.89
N GLN A 37 3.52 -36.24 24.27
CA GLN A 37 2.14 -35.95 24.70
C GLN A 37 1.30 -37.23 24.75
N LYS A 38 1.34 -38.06 23.69
CA LYS A 38 0.61 -39.34 23.64
C LYS A 38 1.07 -40.30 24.72
N THR A 39 2.38 -40.33 24.99
CA THR A 39 2.96 -41.20 26.02
C THR A 39 2.52 -40.75 27.41
N VAL A 40 2.56 -39.45 27.69
CA VAL A 40 2.13 -38.85 28.97
C VAL A 40 0.63 -39.03 29.19
N SER A 41 -0.22 -38.84 28.17
CA SER A 41 -1.67 -39.04 28.30
C SER A 41 -2.01 -40.50 28.62
N ALA A 42 -1.38 -41.47 27.92
CA ALA A 42 -1.58 -42.89 28.18
C ALA A 42 -1.10 -43.32 29.57
N HIS A 43 0.00 -42.76 30.07
CA HIS A 43 0.48 -43.02 31.44
C HIS A 43 -0.42 -42.36 32.49
N SER A 44 -0.93 -41.15 32.23
CA SER A 44 -1.86 -40.44 33.11
C SER A 44 -3.16 -41.21 33.30
N GLU A 45 -3.74 -41.76 32.24
CA GLU A 45 -4.97 -42.57 32.32
C GLU A 45 -4.76 -43.85 33.14
N LYS A 46 -3.63 -44.53 32.94
CA LYS A 46 -3.28 -45.74 33.71
C LYS A 46 -3.07 -45.43 35.20
N ILE A 47 -2.36 -44.35 35.53
CA ILE A 47 -2.12 -43.92 36.91
C ILE A 47 -3.43 -43.50 37.58
N GLY A 48 -4.31 -42.79 36.88
CA GLY A 48 -5.63 -42.43 37.40
C GLY A 48 -6.51 -43.65 37.71
N ALA A 49 -6.44 -44.70 36.89
CA ALA A 49 -7.12 -45.97 37.17
C ALA A 49 -6.53 -46.72 38.38
N GLU A 50 -5.21 -46.65 38.60
CA GLU A 50 -4.54 -47.22 39.77
C GLU A 50 -4.83 -46.42 41.05
N GLU A 51 -4.98 -45.09 40.94
CA GLU A 51 -5.35 -44.20 42.05
C GLU A 51 -6.77 -44.49 42.55
N ILE A 52 -7.73 -44.69 41.64
CA ILE A 52 -9.10 -45.10 42.00
C ILE A 52 -9.10 -46.45 42.73
N LYS A 53 -8.27 -47.41 42.28
CA LYS A 53 -8.13 -48.72 42.94
C LYS A 53 -7.50 -48.60 44.33
N CYS A 54 -6.46 -47.77 44.49
CA CYS A 54 -5.84 -47.52 45.79
C CYS A 54 -6.81 -46.85 46.76
N ARG A 55 -7.61 -45.88 46.29
CA ARG A 55 -8.66 -45.23 47.09
C ARG A 55 -9.73 -46.23 47.55
N ALA A 56 -10.21 -47.09 46.66
CA ALA A 56 -11.16 -48.14 47.02
C ALA A 56 -10.57 -49.17 48.01
N MET A 57 -9.27 -49.48 47.92
CA MET A 57 -8.59 -50.32 48.92
C MET A 57 -8.47 -49.62 50.27
N ALA A 58 -8.24 -48.30 50.30
CA ALA A 58 -8.17 -47.49 51.53
C ALA A 58 -9.54 -47.48 52.23
N GLU A 59 -10.60 -47.19 51.48
CA GLU A 59 -11.98 -47.14 51.99
C GLU A 59 -12.43 -48.50 52.55
N ASN A 60 -12.08 -49.61 51.88
CA ASN A 60 -12.41 -50.95 52.37
C ASN A 60 -11.62 -51.33 53.64
N ALA A 61 -10.34 -50.96 53.74
CA ALA A 61 -9.55 -51.23 54.95
C ALA A 61 -10.03 -50.41 56.15
N GLN A 62 -10.48 -49.17 55.92
CA GLN A 62 -11.00 -48.29 56.96
C GLN A 62 -12.38 -48.74 57.45
N ARG A 63 -13.30 -49.09 56.52
CA ARG A 63 -14.65 -49.55 56.88
C ARG A 63 -14.63 -50.78 57.80
N ASP A 64 -13.74 -51.73 57.53
CA ASP A 64 -13.64 -52.95 58.33
C ASP A 64 -13.06 -52.65 59.73
N LEU A 65 -12.21 -51.63 59.87
CA LEU A 65 -11.68 -51.20 61.17
C LEU A 65 -12.77 -50.48 62.00
N ASP A 66 -13.57 -49.64 61.34
CA ASP A 66 -14.63 -48.83 61.96
C ASP A 66 -15.77 -49.69 62.55
N GLU A 67 -15.90 -50.96 62.17
CA GLU A 67 -16.87 -51.91 62.74
C GLU A 67 -16.53 -52.31 64.19
N ALA A 68 -15.25 -52.33 64.56
CA ALA A 68 -14.79 -52.77 65.88
C ALA A 68 -14.59 -51.64 66.89
N VAL A 69 -14.38 -50.41 66.40
CA VAL A 69 -14.02 -49.24 67.24
C VAL A 69 -15.13 -48.86 68.22
N PRO A 70 -16.43 -48.81 67.85
CA PRO A 70 -17.50 -48.40 68.77
C PRO A 70 -17.65 -49.34 69.97
N ALA A 71 -17.59 -50.65 69.73
CA ALA A 71 -17.69 -51.67 70.78
C ALA A 71 -16.50 -51.62 71.74
N LEU A 72 -15.32 -51.26 71.23
CA LEU A 72 -14.11 -51.09 72.02
C LEU A 72 -14.16 -49.82 72.87
N GLU A 73 -14.57 -48.68 72.30
CA GLU A 73 -14.71 -47.41 73.04
C GLU A 73 -15.75 -47.52 74.17
N GLU A 74 -16.88 -48.16 73.92
CA GLU A 74 -17.91 -48.41 74.93
C GLU A 74 -17.38 -49.27 76.08
N ALA A 75 -16.61 -50.31 75.76
CA ALA A 75 -16.01 -51.18 76.76
C ALA A 75 -14.87 -50.52 77.57
N MET A 76 -14.06 -49.65 76.94
CA MET A 76 -13.06 -48.84 77.65
C MET A 76 -13.72 -47.86 78.62
N LYS A 77 -14.80 -47.19 78.19
CA LYS A 77 -15.54 -46.25 79.03
C LYS A 77 -16.17 -46.95 80.24
N ALA A 78 -16.72 -48.15 80.05
CA ALA A 78 -17.25 -48.97 81.15
C ALA A 78 -16.15 -49.46 82.10
N LEU A 79 -14.93 -49.70 81.61
CA LEU A 79 -13.77 -50.07 82.41
C LEU A 79 -13.24 -48.89 83.24
N GLU A 80 -13.20 -47.68 82.67
CA GLU A 80 -12.78 -46.45 83.36
C GLU A 80 -13.75 -46.02 84.47
N SER A 81 -15.03 -46.41 84.37
CA SER A 81 -16.02 -46.16 85.42
C SER A 81 -15.87 -47.04 86.68
N LEU A 82 -15.01 -48.07 86.63
CA LEU A 82 -14.72 -48.93 87.78
C LEU A 82 -13.80 -48.21 88.77
N ASN A 83 -14.12 -48.32 90.06
CA ASN A 83 -13.35 -47.69 91.14
C ASN A 83 -12.78 -48.74 92.13
N LYS A 84 -11.96 -48.29 93.08
CA LYS A 84 -11.28 -49.17 94.05
C LYS A 84 -12.26 -49.97 94.94
N LYS A 85 -13.48 -49.46 95.18
CA LYS A 85 -14.50 -50.17 95.97
C LYS A 85 -15.02 -51.38 95.20
N ASP A 86 -15.27 -51.25 93.91
CA ASP A 86 -15.75 -52.31 93.02
C ASP A 86 -14.75 -53.49 92.94
N MET A 87 -13.45 -53.19 92.95
CA MET A 87 -12.39 -54.22 92.99
C MET A 87 -12.29 -54.90 94.36
N THR A 88 -12.56 -54.15 95.43
CA THR A 88 -12.57 -54.69 96.79
C THR A 88 -13.77 -55.62 97.00
N GLU A 89 -14.92 -55.32 96.36
CA GLU A 89 -16.12 -56.16 96.34
C GLU A 89 -15.82 -57.53 95.71
N ILE A 90 -15.27 -57.57 94.49
CA ILE A 90 -14.90 -58.83 93.83
C ILE A 90 -13.84 -59.59 94.65
N LYS A 91 -12.86 -58.89 95.24
CA LYS A 91 -11.81 -59.51 96.06
C LYS A 91 -12.33 -60.11 97.37
N SER A 92 -13.40 -59.57 97.94
CA SER A 92 -13.96 -59.98 99.24
C SER A 92 -14.59 -61.37 99.22
N TYR A 93 -14.86 -61.94 98.05
CA TYR A 93 -15.37 -63.31 97.95
C TYR A 93 -14.35 -64.33 98.48
N GLY A 94 -14.77 -65.08 99.51
CA GLY A 94 -14.05 -66.25 100.01
C GLY A 94 -14.09 -67.39 98.99
N ARG A 95 -15.27 -67.64 98.41
CA ARG A 95 -15.51 -68.50 97.24
C ARG A 95 -16.38 -67.71 96.24
N PRO A 96 -15.86 -67.31 95.07
CA PRO A 96 -16.58 -66.45 94.14
C PRO A 96 -17.79 -67.17 93.52
N PRO A 97 -18.86 -66.44 93.15
CA PRO A 97 -19.88 -66.96 92.25
C PRO A 97 -19.23 -67.43 90.94
N THR A 98 -19.71 -68.56 90.40
CA THR A 98 -19.13 -69.20 89.20
C THR A 98 -18.98 -68.24 88.03
N LEU A 99 -19.96 -67.37 87.78
CA LEU A 99 -19.92 -66.39 86.70
C LEU A 99 -18.83 -65.31 86.90
N VAL A 100 -18.61 -64.86 88.13
CA VAL A 100 -17.55 -63.88 88.45
C VAL A 100 -16.18 -64.53 88.31
N GLU A 101 -16.04 -65.79 88.70
CA GLU A 101 -14.81 -66.57 88.51
C GLU A 101 -14.48 -66.73 87.02
N THR A 102 -15.46 -67.10 86.19
CA THR A 102 -15.29 -67.24 84.73
C THR A 102 -14.86 -65.93 84.06
N VAL A 103 -15.43 -64.78 84.46
CA VAL A 103 -15.02 -63.46 83.95
C VAL A 103 -13.58 -63.15 84.34
N MET A 104 -13.20 -63.41 85.57
CA MET A 104 -11.84 -63.17 86.03
C MET A 104 -10.83 -64.10 85.35
N GLN A 105 -11.18 -65.36 85.10
CA GLN A 105 -10.36 -66.27 84.30
C GLN A 105 -10.16 -65.73 82.88
N ALA A 106 -11.21 -65.22 82.24
CA ALA A 106 -11.10 -64.63 80.91
C ALA A 106 -10.23 -63.36 80.89
N VAL A 107 -10.32 -62.51 81.92
CA VAL A 107 -9.42 -61.35 82.09
C VAL A 107 -7.96 -61.80 82.27
N MET A 108 -7.70 -62.86 83.06
CA MET A 108 -6.35 -63.39 83.24
C MET A 108 -5.78 -63.99 81.94
N ILE A 109 -6.62 -64.67 81.14
CA ILE A 109 -6.22 -65.24 79.84
C ILE A 109 -5.85 -64.13 78.85
N LEU A 110 -6.62 -63.04 78.78
CA LEU A 110 -6.28 -61.89 77.93
C LEU A 110 -4.94 -61.26 78.34
N ARG A 111 -4.66 -61.22 79.64
CA ARG A 111 -3.39 -60.73 80.18
C ARG A 111 -2.23 -61.73 80.09
N GLY A 112 -2.46 -62.96 79.63
CA GLY A 112 -1.43 -64.00 79.53
C GLY A 112 -1.05 -64.68 80.85
N ASN A 113 -1.84 -64.52 81.91
CA ASN A 113 -1.60 -65.09 83.25
C ASN A 113 -2.37 -66.40 83.47
N GLU A 114 -2.06 -67.12 84.54
CA GLU A 114 -2.76 -68.37 84.88
C GLU A 114 -4.26 -68.11 85.19
N PRO A 115 -5.19 -68.86 84.57
CA PRO A 115 -6.63 -68.68 84.75
C PRO A 115 -7.12 -69.31 86.06
N THR A 116 -6.54 -68.90 87.19
CA THR A 116 -6.94 -69.37 88.51
C THR A 116 -7.49 -68.22 89.35
N TRP A 117 -8.47 -68.52 90.22
CA TRP A 117 -9.01 -67.51 91.13
C TRP A 117 -7.94 -66.94 92.08
N ALA A 118 -6.95 -67.75 92.47
CA ALA A 118 -5.83 -67.33 93.31
C ALA A 118 -5.03 -66.20 92.65
N GLU A 119 -4.70 -66.36 91.36
CA GLU A 119 -3.96 -65.35 90.60
C GLU A 119 -4.83 -64.11 90.29
N ALA A 120 -6.10 -64.32 89.96
CA ALA A 120 -7.04 -63.21 89.79
C ALA A 120 -7.21 -62.36 91.05
N LYS A 121 -7.30 -63.01 92.23
CA LYS A 121 -7.43 -62.34 93.54
C LYS A 121 -6.16 -61.59 93.93
N ARG A 122 -4.98 -62.08 93.52
CA ARG A 122 -3.69 -61.38 93.68
C ARG A 122 -3.69 -60.06 92.90
N GLN A 123 -4.05 -60.13 91.61
CA GLN A 123 -4.02 -58.96 90.71
C GLN A 123 -5.12 -57.93 90.99
N LEU A 124 -6.30 -58.36 91.45
CA LEU A 124 -7.34 -57.46 91.96
C LEU A 124 -6.89 -56.63 93.18
N GLY A 125 -5.82 -57.05 93.87
CA GLY A 125 -5.19 -56.31 94.96
C GLY A 125 -4.19 -55.25 94.52
N GLU A 126 -3.79 -55.23 93.25
CA GLU A 126 -2.83 -54.27 92.71
C GLU A 126 -3.53 -52.94 92.41
N GLY A 127 -3.01 -51.82 92.94
CA GLY A 127 -3.64 -50.50 92.80
C GLY A 127 -3.71 -49.95 91.37
N ASN A 128 -3.03 -50.58 90.41
CA ASN A 128 -2.96 -50.19 89.00
C ASN A 128 -3.68 -51.18 88.06
N PHE A 129 -4.40 -52.18 88.56
CA PHE A 129 -5.06 -53.22 87.76
C PHE A 129 -5.94 -52.64 86.64
N ILE A 130 -6.82 -51.68 86.97
CA ILE A 130 -7.72 -51.05 85.98
C ILE A 130 -6.91 -50.26 84.93
N LYS A 131 -5.89 -49.51 85.33
CA LYS A 131 -5.02 -48.77 84.40
C LYS A 131 -4.29 -49.69 83.42
N GLN A 132 -3.88 -50.87 83.87
CA GLN A 132 -3.24 -51.88 83.01
C GLN A 132 -4.23 -52.46 81.99
N LEU A 133 -5.52 -52.55 82.32
CA LEU A 133 -6.56 -53.00 81.39
C LEU A 133 -6.95 -51.89 80.38
N VAL A 134 -6.94 -50.63 80.79
CA VAL A 134 -7.20 -49.47 79.90
C VAL A 134 -6.07 -49.31 78.88
N HIS A 135 -4.80 -49.42 79.32
CA HIS A 135 -3.62 -49.32 78.44
C HIS A 135 -3.18 -50.66 77.85
N PHE A 136 -4.07 -51.65 77.80
CA PHE A 136 -3.75 -52.94 77.23
C PHE A 136 -3.47 -52.83 75.73
N ASP A 137 -2.44 -53.52 75.25
CA ASP A 137 -2.07 -53.55 73.84
C ASP A 137 -3.06 -54.39 73.03
N LYS A 138 -4.14 -53.72 72.65
CA LYS A 138 -5.26 -54.25 71.85
C LYS A 138 -4.87 -54.68 70.44
N ASP A 139 -3.75 -54.16 69.91
CA ASP A 139 -3.29 -54.42 68.55
C ASP A 139 -2.39 -55.68 68.48
N ASN A 140 -1.91 -56.19 69.62
CA ASN A 140 -0.95 -57.31 69.68
C ASN A 140 -1.43 -58.52 70.50
N ILE A 141 -2.71 -58.90 70.37
CA ILE A 141 -3.25 -60.11 70.98
C ILE A 141 -2.90 -61.33 70.11
N SER A 142 -2.36 -62.40 70.69
CA SER A 142 -2.02 -63.63 69.96
C SER A 142 -3.26 -64.46 69.59
N ASP A 143 -3.24 -65.15 68.45
CA ASP A 143 -4.35 -66.01 67.99
C ASP A 143 -4.72 -67.09 69.00
N ARG A 144 -3.73 -67.59 69.75
CA ARG A 144 -3.93 -68.59 70.80
C ARG A 144 -4.76 -68.03 71.96
N VAL A 145 -4.60 -66.75 72.29
CA VAL A 145 -5.37 -66.06 73.33
C VAL A 145 -6.75 -65.70 72.82
N LEU A 146 -6.88 -65.14 71.62
CA LEU A 146 -8.18 -64.83 71.00
C LEU A 146 -9.08 -66.07 70.86
N LYS A 147 -8.53 -67.21 70.42
CA LYS A 147 -9.27 -68.47 70.30
C LYS A 147 -9.78 -68.98 71.64
N LYS A 148 -8.96 -68.86 72.70
CA LYS A 148 -9.37 -69.23 74.06
C LYS A 148 -10.49 -68.31 74.57
N ILE A 149 -10.34 -67.00 74.44
CA ILE A 149 -11.34 -66.02 74.88
C ILE A 149 -12.64 -66.14 74.10
N GLY A 150 -12.57 -66.42 72.79
CA GLY A 150 -13.75 -66.69 71.97
C GLY A 150 -14.58 -67.86 72.50
N GLN A 151 -13.94 -68.91 73.05
CA GLN A 151 -14.65 -70.04 73.67
C GLN A 151 -15.44 -69.62 74.91
N TYR A 152 -14.93 -68.67 75.70
CA TYR A 152 -15.67 -68.07 76.81
C TYR A 152 -16.79 -67.17 76.31
N CYS A 153 -16.54 -66.31 75.31
CA CYS A 153 -17.54 -65.37 74.77
C CYS A 153 -18.71 -66.04 74.05
N THR A 154 -18.55 -67.30 73.62
CA THR A 154 -19.61 -68.10 72.98
C THR A 154 -20.54 -68.76 74.02
N GLN A 155 -20.15 -68.81 75.29
CA GLN A 155 -20.99 -69.40 76.34
C GLN A 155 -22.24 -68.52 76.57
N PRO A 156 -23.43 -69.13 76.67
CA PRO A 156 -24.69 -68.39 76.83
C PRO A 156 -24.71 -67.56 78.13
N ASP A 157 -23.98 -68.01 79.17
CA ASP A 157 -23.93 -67.35 80.47
C ASP A 157 -22.88 -66.22 80.54
N PHE A 158 -22.00 -66.09 79.54
CA PHE A 158 -20.92 -65.10 79.48
C PHE A 158 -21.34 -63.83 78.72
N HIS A 159 -22.45 -63.23 79.19
CA HIS A 159 -23.00 -62.00 78.61
C HIS A 159 -23.08 -60.89 79.66
N PRO A 160 -22.71 -59.64 79.32
CA PRO A 160 -22.71 -58.51 80.25
C PRO A 160 -24.02 -58.35 81.05
N GLU A 161 -25.17 -58.57 80.41
CA GLU A 161 -26.50 -58.46 81.03
C GLU A 161 -26.82 -59.57 82.04
N ILE A 162 -26.21 -60.75 81.90
CA ILE A 162 -26.40 -61.87 82.82
C ILE A 162 -25.47 -61.72 84.01
N ILE A 163 -24.20 -61.40 83.75
CA ILE A 163 -23.16 -61.20 84.77
C ILE A 163 -23.47 -59.97 85.63
N GLY A 164 -24.04 -58.91 85.04
CA GLY A 164 -24.42 -57.69 85.75
C GLY A 164 -25.50 -57.88 86.82
N ARG A 165 -26.29 -58.96 86.74
CA ARG A 165 -27.25 -59.32 87.79
C ARG A 165 -26.56 -59.86 89.06
N VAL A 166 -25.32 -60.32 88.92
CA VAL A 166 -24.51 -60.89 90.02
C VAL A 166 -23.48 -59.89 90.52
N SER A 167 -22.81 -59.16 89.61
CA SER A 167 -21.87 -58.10 89.97
C SER A 167 -21.74 -57.09 88.83
N LEU A 168 -21.99 -55.82 89.13
CA LEU A 168 -21.79 -54.68 88.22
C LEU A 168 -20.32 -54.55 87.81
N ALA A 169 -19.40 -54.79 88.74
CA ALA A 169 -17.97 -54.75 88.50
C ALA A 169 -17.52 -55.84 87.51
N ALA A 170 -18.09 -57.05 87.63
CA ALA A 170 -17.86 -58.14 86.69
C ALA A 170 -18.49 -57.89 85.30
N LYS A 171 -19.59 -57.13 85.21
CA LYS A 171 -20.21 -56.72 83.93
C LYS A 171 -19.24 -55.89 83.09
N SER A 172 -18.61 -54.86 83.66
CA SER A 172 -17.65 -54.02 82.95
C SER A 172 -16.43 -54.81 82.47
N LEU A 173 -15.91 -55.73 83.30
CA LEU A 173 -14.81 -56.61 82.91
C LEU A 173 -15.21 -57.58 81.79
N CYS A 174 -16.44 -58.11 81.81
CA CYS A 174 -16.96 -58.94 80.74
C CYS A 174 -17.13 -58.18 79.42
N MET A 175 -17.61 -56.93 79.45
CA MET A 175 -17.73 -56.08 78.25
C MET A 175 -16.36 -55.83 77.63
N TRP A 176 -15.36 -55.52 78.46
CA TRP A 176 -13.97 -55.34 78.04
C TRP A 176 -13.39 -56.60 77.39
N VAL A 177 -13.57 -57.78 78.01
CA VAL A 177 -13.09 -59.05 77.45
C VAL A 177 -13.69 -59.31 76.05
N ARG A 178 -14.99 -59.06 75.88
CA ARG A 178 -15.68 -59.28 74.60
C ARG A 178 -15.26 -58.28 73.54
N ALA A 179 -15.14 -57.00 73.89
CA ALA A 179 -14.70 -55.98 72.95
C ALA A 179 -13.25 -56.21 72.49
N MET A 180 -12.37 -56.69 73.37
CA MET A 180 -10.99 -57.08 73.00
C MET A 180 -10.95 -58.29 72.05
N GLU A 181 -11.88 -59.24 72.17
CA GLU A 181 -11.99 -60.36 71.23
C GLU A 181 -12.49 -59.92 69.85
N VAL A 182 -13.52 -59.08 69.80
CA VAL A 182 -14.08 -58.55 68.54
C VAL A 182 -13.06 -57.68 67.82
N TYR A 183 -12.42 -56.75 68.54
CA TYR A 183 -11.37 -55.89 67.99
C TYR A 183 -10.16 -56.70 67.52
N GLY A 184 -9.66 -57.64 68.34
CA GLY A 184 -8.53 -58.48 67.95
C GLY A 184 -8.80 -59.36 66.73
N ARG A 185 -10.03 -59.86 66.56
CA ARG A 185 -10.43 -60.62 65.37
C ARG A 185 -10.48 -59.75 64.12
N ILE A 186 -11.04 -58.56 64.21
CA ILE A 186 -11.16 -57.62 63.09
C ILE A 186 -9.79 -57.05 62.70
N PHE A 187 -8.96 -56.70 63.67
CA PHE A 187 -7.61 -56.18 63.44
C PHE A 187 -6.74 -57.16 62.63
N ARG A 188 -6.87 -58.47 62.86
CA ARG A 188 -6.18 -59.52 62.07
C ARG A 188 -6.64 -59.61 60.61
N VAL A 189 -7.86 -59.17 60.31
CA VAL A 189 -8.37 -59.10 58.93
C VAL A 189 -7.92 -57.80 58.24
N VAL A 190 -7.73 -56.72 59.00
CA VAL A 190 -7.33 -55.39 58.49
C VAL A 190 -5.81 -55.25 58.32
N GLU A 191 -5.00 -55.90 59.16
CA GLU A 191 -3.53 -55.85 59.11
C GLU A 191 -2.94 -56.20 57.72
N PRO A 192 -3.35 -57.30 57.04
CA PRO A 192 -2.89 -57.60 55.68
C PRO A 192 -3.37 -56.57 54.65
N LYS A 193 -4.57 -56.01 54.83
CA LYS A 193 -5.15 -55.00 53.93
C LYS A 193 -4.38 -53.69 54.02
N ARG A 194 -3.95 -53.29 55.22
CA ARG A 194 -3.16 -52.08 55.47
C ARG A 194 -1.73 -52.19 54.94
N ALA A 195 -1.10 -53.37 55.07
CA ALA A 195 0.22 -53.62 54.47
C ALA A 195 0.15 -53.57 52.94
N ARG A 196 -0.88 -54.16 52.33
CA ARG A 196 -1.11 -54.11 50.88
C ARG A 196 -1.42 -52.69 50.39
N LEU A 197 -2.16 -51.90 51.17
CA LEU A 197 -2.43 -50.50 50.89
C LEU A 197 -1.14 -49.66 50.86
N ASN A 198 -0.29 -49.80 51.88
CA ASN A 198 0.97 -49.06 51.95
C ASN A 198 1.90 -49.39 50.77
N GLY A 199 1.99 -50.66 50.38
CA GLY A 199 2.74 -51.07 49.18
C GLY A 199 2.20 -50.45 47.89
N ALA A 200 0.87 -50.45 47.72
CA ALA A 200 0.21 -49.85 46.56
C ALA A 200 0.35 -48.31 46.53
N MET A 201 0.26 -47.63 47.68
CA MET A 201 0.47 -46.18 47.78
C MET A 201 1.91 -45.77 47.46
N SER A 202 2.91 -46.55 47.90
CA SER A 202 4.31 -46.28 47.57
C SER A 202 4.57 -46.39 46.07
N GLN A 203 4.02 -47.42 45.40
CA GLN A 203 4.14 -47.59 43.95
C GLN A 203 3.39 -46.50 43.18
N LEU A 204 2.22 -46.07 43.68
CA LEU A 204 1.46 -44.97 43.08
C LEU A 204 2.23 -43.65 43.17
N ALA A 205 2.86 -43.36 44.31
CA ALA A 205 3.65 -42.14 44.52
C ALA A 205 4.86 -42.06 43.56
N GLU A 206 5.58 -43.17 43.37
CA GLU A 206 6.70 -43.24 42.43
C GLU A 206 6.25 -43.00 40.97
N LYS A 207 5.14 -43.62 40.56
CA LYS A 207 4.55 -43.40 39.24
C LYS A 207 4.03 -41.97 39.05
N GLN A 208 3.40 -41.38 40.07
CA GLN A 208 2.94 -39.99 40.04
C GLN A 208 4.11 -39.00 39.94
N ALA A 209 5.23 -39.25 40.63
CA ALA A 209 6.44 -38.43 40.51
C ALA A 209 7.03 -38.50 39.09
N SER A 210 7.10 -39.69 38.51
CA SER A 210 7.57 -39.88 37.12
C SER A 210 6.64 -39.22 36.10
N LEU A 211 5.32 -39.28 36.30
CA LEU A 211 4.34 -38.56 35.48
C LEU A 211 4.53 -37.05 35.56
N ALA A 212 4.73 -36.50 36.77
CA ALA A 212 4.93 -35.07 36.97
C ALA A 212 6.21 -34.57 36.29
N GLU A 213 7.30 -35.33 36.33
CA GLU A 213 8.54 -35.00 35.61
C GLU A 213 8.32 -35.01 34.09
N ALA A 214 7.60 -36.02 33.57
CA ALA A 214 7.29 -36.11 32.15
C ALA A 214 6.35 -34.98 31.68
N GLN A 215 5.39 -34.57 32.51
CA GLN A 215 4.53 -33.41 32.27
C GLN A 215 5.31 -32.10 32.29
N ALA A 216 6.27 -31.93 33.20
CA ALA A 216 7.13 -30.74 33.25
C ALA A 216 7.99 -30.61 31.97
N LYS A 217 8.59 -31.70 31.51
CA LYS A 217 9.35 -31.74 30.24
C LYS A 217 8.45 -31.41 29.04
N LEU A 218 7.23 -31.92 29.01
CA LEU A 218 6.25 -31.62 27.96
C LEU A 218 5.88 -30.13 27.91
N ILE A 219 5.71 -29.50 29.08
CA ILE A 219 5.47 -28.05 29.17
C ILE A 219 6.68 -27.27 28.63
N GLU A 220 7.91 -27.64 29.03
CA GLU A 220 9.13 -26.98 28.56
C GLU A 220 9.31 -27.08 27.02
N VAL A 221 9.05 -28.26 26.45
CA VAL A 221 9.08 -28.45 24.99
C VAL A 221 7.97 -27.65 24.31
N GLY A 222 6.77 -27.56 24.92
CA GLY A 222 5.67 -26.73 24.44
C GLY A 222 6.04 -25.24 24.40
N GLU A 223 6.64 -24.71 25.47
CA GLU A 223 7.09 -23.31 25.54
C GLU A 223 8.19 -23.00 24.50
N LYS A 224 9.15 -23.92 24.32
CA LYS A 224 10.19 -23.80 23.29
C LYS A 224 9.59 -23.80 21.90
N LEU A 225 8.62 -24.67 21.62
CA LEU A 225 7.93 -24.74 20.34
C LEU A 225 7.15 -23.45 20.04
N ASP A 226 6.49 -22.88 21.04
CA ASP A 226 5.74 -21.63 20.88
C ASP A 226 6.66 -20.43 20.68
N LEU A 227 7.83 -20.39 21.34
CA LEU A 227 8.85 -19.39 21.08
C LEU A 227 9.38 -19.48 19.64
N LEU A 228 9.70 -20.70 19.17
CA LEU A 228 10.16 -20.95 17.81
C LEU A 228 9.11 -20.55 16.77
N LYS A 229 7.82 -20.85 17.00
CA LYS A 229 6.73 -20.39 16.13
C LYS A 229 6.67 -18.87 16.06
N ARG A 230 6.75 -18.17 17.20
CA ARG A 230 6.74 -16.69 17.21
C ARG A 230 7.92 -16.11 16.42
N GLN A 231 9.12 -16.67 16.58
CA GLN A 231 10.30 -16.23 15.82
C GLN A 231 10.14 -16.51 14.32
N TYR A 232 9.60 -17.67 13.95
CA TYR A 232 9.28 -17.99 12.56
C TYR A 232 8.27 -17.02 11.97
N ASP A 233 7.15 -16.75 12.67
CA ASP A 233 6.10 -15.83 12.22
C ASP A 233 6.63 -14.40 12.06
N GLU A 234 7.47 -13.93 12.99
CA GLU A 234 8.12 -12.62 12.90
C GLU A 234 9.06 -12.53 11.68
N LYS A 235 9.90 -13.56 11.45
CA LYS A 235 10.80 -13.60 10.30
C LYS A 235 10.04 -13.71 8.98
N LEU A 236 8.95 -14.46 8.94
CA LEU A 236 8.08 -14.57 7.78
C LEU A 236 7.41 -13.22 7.47
N ALA A 237 6.94 -12.50 8.49
CA ALA A 237 6.37 -11.17 8.32
C ALA A 237 7.40 -10.16 7.79
N GLN A 238 8.61 -10.14 8.37
CA GLN A 238 9.71 -9.28 7.89
C GLN A 238 10.09 -9.59 6.44
N LYS A 239 10.16 -10.87 6.08
CA LYS A 239 10.43 -11.32 4.72
C LYS A 239 9.38 -10.81 3.73
N GLU A 240 8.08 -11.00 4.01
CA GLU A 240 7.04 -10.60 3.07
C GLU A 240 6.87 -9.08 3.00
N GLU A 241 7.12 -8.34 4.08
CA GLU A 241 7.19 -6.88 4.02
C GLU A 241 8.35 -6.39 3.13
N LEU A 242 9.57 -6.94 3.31
CA LEU A 242 10.70 -6.60 2.47
C LEU A 242 10.49 -7.01 1.01
N ARG A 243 9.92 -8.19 0.77
CA ARG A 243 9.59 -8.66 -0.57
C ARG A 243 8.63 -7.72 -1.26
N ARG A 244 7.54 -7.33 -0.60
CA ARG A 244 6.56 -6.37 -1.15
C ARG A 244 7.21 -5.01 -1.44
N LYS A 245 8.06 -4.50 -0.54
CA LYS A 245 8.82 -3.26 -0.76
C LYS A 245 9.78 -3.39 -1.95
N SER A 246 10.45 -4.53 -2.11
CA SER A 246 11.34 -4.82 -3.22
C SER A 246 10.58 -4.86 -4.56
N GLU A 247 9.45 -5.56 -4.62
CA GLU A 247 8.60 -5.63 -5.83
C GLU A 247 8.09 -4.23 -6.24
N ASP A 248 7.61 -3.43 -5.29
CA ASP A 248 7.17 -2.04 -5.56
C ASP A 248 8.33 -1.15 -6.03
N MET A 249 9.52 -1.29 -5.44
CA MET A 249 10.71 -0.56 -5.84
C MET A 249 11.20 -0.96 -7.24
N GLU A 250 11.10 -2.23 -7.60
CA GLU A 250 11.44 -2.74 -8.94
C GLU A 250 10.50 -2.15 -10.00
N VAL A 251 9.19 -2.11 -9.74
CA VAL A 251 8.22 -1.44 -10.62
C VAL A 251 8.52 0.06 -10.76
N LYS A 252 8.86 0.73 -9.65
CA LYS A 252 9.24 2.15 -9.69
C LYS A 252 10.53 2.39 -10.48
N LEU A 253 11.53 1.52 -10.34
CA LEU A 253 12.77 1.58 -11.10
C LEU A 253 12.57 1.33 -12.59
N ASP A 254 11.73 0.37 -12.98
CA ASP A 254 11.37 0.14 -14.38
C ASP A 254 10.69 1.38 -14.98
N ARG A 255 9.72 1.96 -14.26
CA ARG A 255 9.05 3.20 -14.68
C ARG A 255 10.01 4.37 -14.79
N ALA A 256 10.90 4.55 -13.81
CA ALA A 256 11.91 5.60 -13.84
C ALA A 256 12.91 5.39 -15.00
N GLY A 257 13.31 4.14 -15.25
CA GLY A 257 14.18 3.79 -16.38
C GLY A 257 13.54 4.13 -17.73
N LYS A 258 12.26 3.81 -17.91
CA LYS A 258 11.48 4.19 -19.11
C LYS A 258 11.33 5.70 -19.25
N LEU A 259 11.13 6.41 -18.14
CA LEU A 259 11.03 7.88 -18.15
C LEU A 259 12.37 8.51 -18.54
N VAL A 260 13.47 8.07 -17.94
CA VAL A 260 14.82 8.59 -18.23
C VAL A 260 15.22 8.27 -19.67
N SER A 261 14.97 7.06 -20.16
CA SER A 261 15.30 6.71 -21.55
C SER A 261 14.43 7.45 -22.56
N GLY A 262 13.13 7.62 -22.28
CA GLY A 262 12.21 8.39 -23.11
C GLY A 262 12.57 9.88 -23.16
N LEU A 263 12.95 10.46 -22.03
CA LEU A 263 13.35 11.88 -21.94
C LEU A 263 14.80 12.14 -22.37
N ALA A 264 15.65 11.13 -22.46
CA ALA A 264 17.05 11.31 -22.86
C ALA A 264 17.17 11.83 -24.31
N GLY A 265 16.37 11.27 -25.23
CA GLY A 265 16.32 11.77 -26.61
C GLY A 265 15.76 13.18 -26.70
N GLU A 266 14.72 13.47 -25.92
CA GLU A 266 14.11 14.80 -25.82
C GLU A 266 15.09 15.85 -25.31
N ARG A 267 15.86 15.50 -24.27
CA ARG A 267 16.91 16.36 -23.74
C ARG A 267 17.94 16.74 -24.82
N ILE A 268 18.45 15.78 -25.59
CA ILE A 268 19.44 16.05 -26.65
C ILE A 268 18.83 16.98 -27.70
N ARG A 269 17.60 16.70 -28.14
CA ARG A 269 16.89 17.54 -29.11
C ARG A 269 16.69 18.97 -28.60
N TRP A 270 16.32 19.14 -27.34
CA TRP A 270 16.15 20.46 -26.75
C TRP A 270 17.48 21.19 -26.60
N GLU A 271 18.56 20.50 -26.21
CA GLU A 271 19.91 21.06 -26.17
C GLU A 271 20.35 21.55 -27.58
N GLU A 272 20.15 20.74 -28.62
CA GLU A 272 20.42 21.13 -30.02
C GLU A 272 19.56 22.32 -30.47
N THR A 273 18.28 22.32 -30.11
CA THR A 273 17.34 23.41 -30.43
C THR A 273 17.76 24.71 -29.77
N VAL A 274 18.19 24.67 -28.50
CA VAL A 274 18.69 25.84 -27.77
C VAL A 274 19.94 26.40 -28.45
N VAL A 275 20.92 25.56 -28.78
CA VAL A 275 22.14 25.99 -29.50
C VAL A 275 21.81 26.63 -30.86
N GLY A 276 20.86 26.04 -31.60
CA GLY A 276 20.37 26.60 -32.86
C GLY A 276 19.68 27.95 -32.69
N LEU A 277 18.84 28.10 -31.66
CA LEU A 277 18.16 29.36 -31.33
C LEU A 277 19.13 30.43 -30.87
N GLU A 278 20.15 30.09 -30.06
CA GLU A 278 21.21 31.02 -29.64
C GLU A 278 21.99 31.55 -30.84
N THR A 279 22.33 30.66 -31.78
CA THR A 279 23.00 31.03 -33.04
C THR A 279 22.12 31.97 -33.87
N ASN A 280 20.84 31.65 -34.05
CA ASN A 280 19.88 32.49 -34.77
C ASN A 280 19.65 33.84 -34.08
N MET A 281 19.66 33.86 -32.74
CA MET A 281 19.52 35.09 -31.96
C MET A 281 20.73 36.01 -32.15
N GLY A 282 21.93 35.44 -32.35
CA GLY A 282 23.13 36.19 -32.74
C GLY A 282 22.97 36.90 -34.09
N PHE A 283 22.31 36.27 -35.07
CA PHE A 283 22.09 36.85 -36.41
C PHE A 283 20.89 37.79 -36.52
N LEU A 284 20.05 37.85 -35.48
CA LEU A 284 18.75 38.52 -35.52
C LEU A 284 18.86 40.00 -35.91
N VAL A 285 19.89 40.70 -35.44
CA VAL A 285 20.06 42.14 -35.71
C VAL A 285 20.27 42.40 -37.21
N GLY A 286 21.17 41.66 -37.86
CA GLY A 286 21.42 41.78 -39.29
C GLY A 286 20.23 41.30 -40.12
N ASP A 287 19.60 40.20 -39.73
CA ASP A 287 18.43 39.65 -40.44
C ASP A 287 17.23 40.60 -40.36
N CYS A 288 16.98 41.23 -39.20
CA CYS A 288 15.97 42.26 -39.04
C CYS A 288 16.27 43.51 -39.88
N LEU A 289 17.53 43.95 -39.95
CA LEU A 289 17.94 45.07 -40.78
C LEU A 289 17.67 44.80 -42.26
N LEU A 290 18.10 43.64 -42.77
CA LEU A 290 17.85 43.23 -44.15
C LEU A 290 16.36 43.08 -44.44
N ALA A 291 15.60 42.46 -43.54
CA ALA A 291 14.16 42.30 -43.69
C ALA A 291 13.41 43.63 -43.69
N ALA A 292 13.78 44.57 -42.82
CA ALA A 292 13.18 45.91 -42.77
C ALA A 292 13.50 46.72 -44.02
N ALA A 293 14.75 46.68 -44.49
CA ALA A 293 15.15 47.31 -45.75
C ALA A 293 14.38 46.72 -46.94
N PHE A 294 14.26 45.40 -47.00
CA PHE A 294 13.53 44.72 -48.06
C PHE A 294 12.05 45.12 -48.06
N LEU A 295 11.38 45.03 -46.91
CA LEU A 295 9.97 45.39 -46.77
C LEU A 295 9.69 46.86 -47.11
N SER A 296 10.65 47.76 -46.86
CA SER A 296 10.50 49.20 -47.08
C SER A 296 10.72 49.62 -48.54
N TYR A 297 11.69 49.00 -49.22
CA TYR A 297 12.20 49.50 -50.51
C TYR A 297 12.00 48.54 -51.68
N MET A 298 11.85 47.23 -51.47
CA MET A 298 11.89 46.26 -52.58
C MET A 298 10.59 46.11 -53.36
N GLY A 299 9.47 46.57 -52.79
CA GLY A 299 8.14 46.43 -53.38
C GLY A 299 8.05 46.80 -54.88
N PRO A 300 8.55 47.96 -55.32
CA PRO A 300 8.45 48.39 -56.72
C PRO A 300 9.34 47.61 -57.70
N PHE A 301 10.38 46.95 -57.20
CA PHE A 301 11.41 46.33 -58.04
C PHE A 301 11.09 44.89 -58.41
N LEU A 302 11.69 44.43 -59.52
CA LEU A 302 11.58 43.06 -60.03
C LEU A 302 12.67 42.15 -59.45
N SER A 303 12.46 40.83 -59.50
CA SER A 303 13.33 39.79 -58.90
C SER A 303 14.83 40.05 -59.09
N ASN A 304 15.32 40.16 -60.34
CA ASN A 304 16.75 40.32 -60.61
C ASN A 304 17.38 41.54 -59.92
N TYR A 305 16.63 42.64 -59.83
CA TYR A 305 17.13 43.84 -59.17
C TYR A 305 17.08 43.69 -57.65
N ARG A 306 16.07 42.98 -57.11
CA ARG A 306 16.02 42.62 -55.69
C ARG A 306 17.22 41.74 -55.31
N ASP A 307 17.53 40.72 -56.11
CA ASP A 307 18.66 39.81 -55.86
C ASP A 307 20.01 40.55 -55.85
N GLN A 308 20.20 41.47 -56.81
CA GLN A 308 21.39 42.32 -56.87
C GLN A 308 21.51 43.21 -55.64
N LEU A 309 20.43 43.90 -55.25
CA LEU A 309 20.43 44.78 -54.09
C LEU A 309 20.64 44.00 -52.78
N VAL A 310 19.99 42.86 -52.59
CA VAL A 310 20.21 41.99 -51.41
C VAL A 310 21.66 41.55 -51.35
N SER A 311 22.27 41.18 -52.47
CA SER A 311 23.69 40.81 -52.52
C SER A 311 24.61 41.96 -52.11
N ILE A 312 24.32 43.19 -52.56
CA ILE A 312 25.06 44.40 -52.17
C ILE A 312 24.88 44.68 -50.68
N TRP A 313 23.64 44.61 -50.17
CA TRP A 313 23.35 44.85 -48.76
C TRP A 313 24.01 43.82 -47.86
N MET A 314 23.93 42.54 -48.19
CA MET A 314 24.60 41.47 -47.44
C MET A 314 26.12 41.65 -47.42
N LYS A 315 26.73 42.08 -48.53
CA LYS A 315 28.15 42.41 -48.57
C LYS A 315 28.48 43.55 -47.61
N GLN A 316 27.70 44.64 -47.64
CA GLN A 316 27.92 45.80 -46.77
C GLN A 316 27.72 45.46 -45.28
N VAL A 317 26.70 44.66 -44.94
CA VAL A 317 26.41 44.20 -43.58
C VAL A 317 27.59 43.38 -43.03
N ARG A 318 28.19 42.52 -43.87
CA ARG A 318 29.38 41.74 -43.51
C ARG A 318 30.62 42.61 -43.35
N GLU A 319 30.83 43.60 -44.22
CA GLU A 319 31.96 44.55 -44.11
C GLU A 319 31.87 45.40 -42.84
N LEU A 320 30.66 45.70 -42.37
CA LEU A 320 30.41 46.42 -41.11
C LEU A 320 30.41 45.49 -39.88
N GLU A 321 30.77 44.22 -40.05
CA GLU A 321 30.81 43.20 -38.99
C GLU A 321 29.49 43.03 -38.24
N VAL A 322 28.35 43.31 -38.90
CA VAL A 322 27.03 43.08 -38.33
C VAL A 322 26.67 41.60 -38.56
N PRO A 323 26.41 40.81 -37.49
CA PRO A 323 26.05 39.41 -37.64
C PRO A 323 24.74 39.24 -38.41
N CYS A 324 24.76 38.41 -39.46
CA CYS A 324 23.59 38.07 -40.26
C CYS A 324 23.69 36.63 -40.76
N SER A 325 22.54 36.02 -41.06
CA SER A 325 22.48 34.65 -41.58
C SER A 325 23.21 34.55 -42.93
N PRO A 326 24.11 33.56 -43.14
CA PRO A 326 24.88 33.42 -44.39
C PRO A 326 24.02 33.25 -45.66
N GLY A 327 22.83 32.66 -45.51
CA GLY A 327 21.84 32.44 -46.57
C GLY A 327 20.50 33.09 -46.25
N PHE A 328 20.51 34.38 -45.90
CA PHE A 328 19.29 35.14 -45.61
C PHE A 328 18.26 35.03 -46.75
N SER A 329 17.02 34.68 -46.40
CA SER A 329 15.88 34.70 -47.31
C SER A 329 14.73 35.47 -46.69
N PHE A 330 14.34 36.57 -47.35
CA PHE A 330 13.28 37.47 -46.88
C PHE A 330 11.96 36.73 -46.66
N ALA A 331 11.56 35.91 -47.64
CA ALA A 331 10.32 35.16 -47.57
C ALA A 331 10.33 34.15 -46.40
N VAL A 332 11.43 33.42 -46.21
CA VAL A 332 11.53 32.43 -45.11
C VAL A 332 11.54 33.12 -43.74
N PHE A 333 12.18 34.28 -43.63
CA PHE A 333 12.28 35.01 -42.37
C PHE A 333 10.94 35.61 -41.90
N LEU A 334 10.10 36.13 -42.81
CA LEU A 334 8.85 36.83 -42.46
C LEU A 334 7.56 36.02 -42.68
N SER A 335 7.63 34.91 -43.42
CA SER A 335 6.47 34.08 -43.75
C SER A 335 6.52 32.71 -43.09
N LYS A 336 5.34 32.16 -42.83
CA LYS A 336 5.19 30.76 -42.43
C LYS A 336 4.83 29.95 -43.68
N PRO A 337 5.39 28.74 -43.88
CA PRO A 337 5.07 27.90 -45.04
C PRO A 337 3.56 27.63 -45.22
N THR A 338 2.82 27.55 -44.12
CA THR A 338 1.35 27.41 -44.15
C THR A 338 0.64 28.62 -44.75
N ALA A 339 1.08 29.84 -44.40
CA ALA A 339 0.53 31.06 -44.95
C ALA A 339 0.84 31.20 -46.44
N VAL A 340 2.06 30.85 -46.86
CA VAL A 340 2.45 30.81 -48.28
C VAL A 340 1.57 29.82 -49.05
N ARG A 341 1.31 28.65 -48.49
CA ARG A 341 0.40 27.66 -49.09
C ARG A 341 -1.04 28.20 -49.21
N ASP A 342 -1.55 28.87 -48.19
CA ASP A 342 -2.88 29.48 -48.23
C ASP A 342 -2.97 30.54 -49.34
N TRP A 343 -1.91 31.35 -49.51
CA TRP A 343 -1.82 32.28 -50.63
C TRP A 343 -1.85 31.57 -51.98
N ASN A 344 -1.14 30.44 -52.11
CA ASN A 344 -1.13 29.63 -53.32
C ASN A 344 -2.53 29.09 -53.67
N ILE A 345 -3.26 28.61 -52.66
CA ILE A 345 -4.66 28.17 -52.82
C ILE A 345 -5.56 29.34 -53.23
N GLN A 346 -5.31 30.53 -52.69
CA GLN A 346 -6.04 31.76 -53.03
C GLN A 346 -5.66 32.32 -54.41
N GLY A 347 -4.69 31.72 -55.11
CA GLY A 347 -4.34 32.05 -56.49
C GLY A 347 -3.10 32.95 -56.63
N LEU A 348 -2.32 33.15 -55.56
CA LEU A 348 -0.96 33.66 -55.69
C LEU A 348 -0.08 32.55 -56.30
N PRO A 349 0.81 32.83 -57.25
CA PRO A 349 1.73 31.82 -57.76
C PRO A 349 2.81 31.46 -56.74
N SER A 350 3.33 30.23 -56.85
CA SER A 350 4.29 29.64 -55.92
C SER A 350 5.74 30.06 -56.15
N ASP A 351 6.00 30.99 -57.07
CA ASP A 351 7.34 31.50 -57.34
C ASP A 351 7.84 32.42 -56.21
N ALA A 352 9.16 32.59 -56.12
CA ALA A 352 9.79 33.37 -55.07
C ALA A 352 9.34 34.84 -55.08
N PHE A 353 9.27 35.47 -56.26
CA PHE A 353 8.89 36.86 -56.43
C PHE A 353 7.44 37.13 -55.98
N SER A 354 6.52 36.25 -56.36
CA SER A 354 5.12 36.28 -55.91
C SER A 354 5.02 36.09 -54.39
N THR A 355 5.80 35.17 -53.82
CA THR A 355 5.85 34.93 -52.37
C THR A 355 6.36 36.17 -51.61
N GLU A 356 7.43 36.80 -52.08
CA GLU A 356 7.95 38.06 -51.52
C GLU A 356 6.91 39.17 -51.57
N ASN A 357 6.22 39.32 -52.71
CA ASN A 357 5.13 40.29 -52.85
C ASN A 357 4.00 40.00 -51.85
N GLY A 358 3.65 38.72 -51.66
CA GLY A 358 2.69 38.29 -50.65
C GLY A 358 3.09 38.72 -49.23
N VAL A 359 4.37 38.59 -48.88
CA VAL A 359 4.91 39.08 -47.61
C VAL A 359 4.80 40.60 -47.50
N ILE A 360 5.21 41.35 -48.53
CA ILE A 360 5.17 42.82 -48.51
C ILE A 360 3.74 43.33 -48.34
N VAL A 361 2.79 42.74 -49.06
CA VAL A 361 1.36 43.10 -49.01
C VAL A 361 0.75 42.81 -47.63
N THR A 362 1.11 41.69 -47.00
CA THR A 362 0.49 41.24 -45.74
C THR A 362 1.17 41.76 -44.48
N ARG A 363 2.48 42.05 -44.54
CA ARG A 363 3.29 42.52 -43.39
C ARG A 363 3.59 44.02 -43.43
N GLY A 364 3.41 44.69 -44.56
CA GLY A 364 3.66 46.11 -44.71
C GLY A 364 2.78 46.96 -43.79
N ASN A 365 3.35 48.01 -43.19
CA ASN A 365 2.58 48.93 -42.35
C ASN A 365 1.69 49.86 -43.20
N ARG A 366 2.22 50.39 -44.32
CA ARG A 366 1.45 51.25 -45.23
C ARG A 366 0.61 50.39 -46.18
N TRP A 367 -0.53 50.92 -46.58
CA TRP A 367 -1.45 50.21 -47.47
C TRP A 367 -0.79 49.90 -48.82
N PRO A 368 -0.90 48.66 -49.31
CA PRO A 368 -0.26 48.25 -50.55
C PRO A 368 -0.97 48.82 -51.78
N LEU A 369 -0.19 49.45 -52.66
CA LEU A 369 -0.59 49.83 -54.01
C LEU A 369 0.05 48.85 -54.99
N MET A 370 -0.76 47.95 -55.51
CA MET A 370 -0.32 46.85 -56.37
C MET A 370 -0.41 47.23 -57.83
N VAL A 371 0.74 47.28 -58.49
CA VAL A 371 0.87 47.47 -59.94
C VAL A 371 0.66 46.13 -60.61
N ASP A 372 -0.56 45.90 -61.11
CA ASP A 372 -1.06 44.58 -61.50
C ASP A 372 -1.72 44.59 -62.89
N PRO A 373 -0.93 44.77 -63.97
CA PRO A 373 -1.48 44.84 -65.33
C PRO A 373 -2.17 43.54 -65.77
N GLN A 374 -1.78 42.38 -65.21
CA GLN A 374 -2.38 41.08 -65.52
C GLN A 374 -3.55 40.69 -64.59
N GLY A 375 -3.83 41.45 -63.53
CA GLY A 375 -4.93 41.16 -62.60
C GLY A 375 -4.69 39.98 -61.65
N GLN A 376 -3.43 39.57 -61.44
CA GLN A 376 -3.04 38.47 -60.57
C GLN A 376 -3.26 38.82 -59.09
N ALA A 377 -2.77 39.98 -58.65
CA ALA A 377 -2.94 40.46 -57.29
C ALA A 377 -4.43 40.71 -56.99
N LEU A 378 -5.15 41.27 -57.95
CA LEU A 378 -6.59 41.49 -57.87
C LEU A 378 -7.35 40.20 -57.56
N LYS A 379 -7.05 39.12 -58.30
CA LYS A 379 -7.68 37.80 -58.11
C LYS A 379 -7.31 37.21 -56.75
N TRP A 380 -6.04 37.30 -56.37
CA TRP A 380 -5.55 36.78 -55.09
C TRP A 380 -6.21 37.48 -53.88
N ILE A 381 -6.22 38.81 -53.84
CA ILE A 381 -6.84 39.58 -52.73
C ILE A 381 -8.34 39.31 -52.64
N LYS A 382 -9.03 39.22 -53.79
CA LYS A 382 -10.44 38.83 -53.81
C LYS A 382 -10.67 37.50 -53.11
N ASN A 383 -9.90 36.46 -53.46
CA ASN A 383 -10.04 35.14 -52.87
C ASN A 383 -9.62 35.09 -51.39
N MET A 384 -8.57 35.83 -51.02
CA MET A 384 -8.05 35.91 -49.65
C MET A 384 -9.06 36.53 -48.69
N GLU A 385 -9.67 37.66 -49.07
CA GLU A 385 -10.52 38.48 -48.20
C GLU A 385 -12.02 38.22 -48.39
N MET A 386 -12.43 37.39 -49.36
CA MET A 386 -13.85 37.13 -49.67
C MET A 386 -14.65 36.71 -48.44
N LYS A 387 -14.12 35.77 -47.65
CA LYS A 387 -14.77 35.24 -46.45
C LYS A 387 -14.93 36.29 -45.34
N ARG A 388 -14.15 37.37 -45.39
CA ARG A 388 -14.20 38.50 -44.43
C ARG A 388 -15.10 39.64 -44.89
N GLY A 389 -15.84 39.46 -46.00
CA GLY A 389 -16.79 40.46 -46.49
C GLY A 389 -16.17 41.60 -47.29
N LEU A 390 -15.12 41.30 -48.08
CA LEU A 390 -14.42 42.25 -48.96
C LEU A 390 -15.39 43.16 -49.73
N LYS A 391 -15.18 44.47 -49.61
CA LYS A 391 -15.87 45.48 -50.41
C LYS A 391 -14.97 45.93 -51.55
N VAL A 392 -15.49 45.82 -52.76
CA VAL A 392 -14.81 46.29 -53.97
C VAL A 392 -15.35 47.67 -54.31
N ILE A 393 -14.47 48.65 -54.49
CA ILE A 393 -14.82 50.02 -54.86
C ILE A 393 -13.98 50.51 -56.05
N ASP A 394 -14.51 51.48 -56.77
CA ASP A 394 -13.85 52.23 -57.84
C ASP A 394 -14.09 53.73 -57.60
N LEU A 395 -13.14 54.59 -57.94
CA LEU A 395 -13.27 56.05 -57.76
C LEU A 395 -14.40 56.65 -58.60
N GLN A 396 -14.84 55.97 -59.65
CA GLN A 396 -15.98 56.39 -60.46
C GLN A 396 -17.34 56.15 -59.79
N MET A 397 -17.40 55.36 -58.70
CA MET A 397 -18.64 55.08 -58.00
C MET A 397 -19.05 56.26 -57.11
N PRO A 398 -20.28 56.80 -57.20
CA PRO A 398 -20.67 57.96 -56.42
C PRO A 398 -20.76 57.71 -54.90
N ASP A 399 -20.90 56.45 -54.46
CA ASP A 399 -21.05 56.08 -53.06
C ASP A 399 -19.81 55.42 -52.44
N PHE A 400 -18.66 55.48 -53.11
CA PHE A 400 -17.43 54.83 -52.63
C PHE A 400 -17.02 55.29 -51.22
N LEU A 401 -17.14 56.60 -50.92
CA LEU A 401 -16.83 57.16 -49.60
C LEU A 401 -17.72 56.58 -48.50
N ARG A 402 -19.02 56.42 -48.78
CA ARG A 402 -19.96 55.83 -47.82
C ARG A 402 -19.65 54.36 -47.55
N ILE A 403 -19.26 53.60 -48.57
CA ILE A 403 -18.81 52.21 -48.41
C ILE A 403 -17.56 52.15 -47.54
N LEU A 404 -16.64 53.09 -47.75
CA LEU A 404 -15.38 53.20 -47.03
C LEU A 404 -15.57 53.60 -45.56
N GLU A 405 -16.45 54.58 -45.28
CA GLU A 405 -16.87 54.94 -43.92
C GLU A 405 -17.38 53.71 -43.15
N ASN A 406 -18.33 52.97 -43.73
CA ASN A 406 -18.87 51.77 -43.10
C ASN A 406 -17.79 50.69 -42.91
N ALA A 407 -16.91 50.50 -43.90
CA ALA A 407 -15.87 49.49 -43.83
C ALA A 407 -14.83 49.81 -42.74
N VAL A 408 -14.45 51.09 -42.58
CA VAL A 408 -13.57 51.55 -41.49
C VAL A 408 -14.21 51.32 -40.13
N GLN A 409 -15.52 51.58 -40.00
CA GLN A 409 -16.28 51.36 -38.78
C GLN A 409 -16.39 49.90 -38.39
N PHE A 410 -16.74 49.02 -39.33
CA PHE A 410 -16.99 47.61 -39.08
C PHE A 410 -15.76 46.71 -39.30
N GLY A 411 -14.61 47.26 -39.69
CA GLY A 411 -13.39 46.50 -39.95
C GLY A 411 -13.43 45.64 -41.22
N SER A 412 -14.33 45.90 -42.15
CA SER A 412 -14.42 45.14 -43.40
C SER A 412 -13.24 45.49 -44.33
N PRO A 413 -12.60 44.50 -44.99
CA PRO A 413 -11.53 44.78 -45.94
C PRO A 413 -12.09 45.46 -47.19
N VAL A 414 -11.32 46.40 -47.76
CA VAL A 414 -11.71 47.16 -48.95
C VAL A 414 -10.63 47.07 -50.02
N LEU A 415 -11.05 46.84 -51.27
CA LEU A 415 -10.19 46.81 -52.45
C LEU A 415 -10.61 47.91 -53.43
N LEU A 416 -9.75 48.92 -53.59
CA LEU A 416 -9.88 49.98 -54.57
C LEU A 416 -9.26 49.55 -55.90
N GLN A 417 -10.06 49.54 -56.97
CA GLN A 417 -9.65 49.06 -58.29
C GLN A 417 -9.38 50.18 -59.28
N ASN A 418 -8.54 49.86 -60.27
CA ASN A 418 -8.27 50.68 -61.46
C ASN A 418 -7.79 52.12 -61.17
N VAL A 419 -7.01 52.29 -60.09
CA VAL A 419 -6.43 53.59 -59.76
C VAL A 419 -5.48 54.03 -60.87
N GLN A 420 -5.58 55.30 -61.25
CA GLN A 420 -4.70 55.92 -62.25
C GLN A 420 -3.40 56.39 -61.58
N GLU A 421 -2.74 57.41 -62.12
CA GLU A 421 -1.54 57.99 -61.50
C GLU A 421 -1.88 58.97 -60.36
N GLU A 422 -3.11 59.46 -60.33
CA GLU A 422 -3.64 60.34 -59.29
C GLU A 422 -4.58 59.58 -58.34
N LEU A 423 -4.47 59.87 -57.04
CA LEU A 423 -5.34 59.37 -55.99
C LEU A 423 -6.25 60.49 -55.50
N ASP A 424 -7.52 60.18 -55.25
CA ASP A 424 -8.47 61.14 -54.70
C ASP A 424 -8.01 61.64 -53.31
N PRO A 425 -7.88 62.97 -53.08
CA PRO A 425 -7.45 63.52 -51.80
C PRO A 425 -8.30 63.11 -50.59
N SER A 426 -9.56 62.74 -50.80
CA SER A 426 -10.46 62.25 -49.75
C SER A 426 -9.96 60.95 -49.10
N LEU A 427 -9.07 60.19 -49.77
CA LEU A 427 -8.44 58.98 -49.22
C LEU A 427 -7.28 59.29 -48.26
N ALA A 428 -6.77 60.53 -48.22
CA ALA A 428 -5.60 60.90 -47.44
C ALA A 428 -5.68 60.51 -45.94
N PRO A 429 -6.82 60.66 -45.22
CA PRO A 429 -6.92 60.25 -43.82
C PRO A 429 -6.68 58.75 -43.61
N ILE A 430 -7.08 57.92 -44.58
CA ILE A 430 -6.90 56.46 -44.53
C ILE A 430 -5.46 56.09 -44.86
N LEU A 431 -4.92 56.69 -45.93
CA LEU A 431 -3.55 56.46 -46.39
C LEU A 431 -2.52 56.85 -45.32
N ASN A 432 -2.74 58.00 -44.68
CA ASN A 432 -1.88 58.50 -43.61
C ASN A 432 -2.17 57.84 -42.25
N LYS A 433 -3.25 57.05 -42.13
CA LYS A 433 -3.78 56.55 -40.85
C LYS A 433 -3.92 57.69 -39.81
N SER A 434 -4.60 58.76 -40.21
CA SER A 434 -4.84 59.96 -39.39
C SER A 434 -5.86 59.66 -38.28
N LEU A 435 -5.40 58.95 -37.24
CA LEU A 435 -6.21 58.50 -36.12
C LEU A 435 -6.11 59.48 -34.95
N THR A 436 -7.25 59.80 -34.34
CA THR A 436 -7.34 60.59 -33.12
C THR A 436 -7.90 59.72 -31.99
N HIS A 437 -7.26 59.73 -30.83
CA HIS A 437 -7.71 58.95 -29.68
C HIS A 437 -8.62 59.80 -28.79
N VAL A 438 -9.89 59.43 -28.69
CA VAL A 438 -10.88 60.14 -27.87
C VAL A 438 -11.65 59.12 -27.03
N GLY A 439 -11.61 59.26 -25.69
CA GLY A 439 -12.41 58.44 -24.78
C GLY A 439 -12.17 56.92 -24.88
N GLY A 440 -10.94 56.49 -25.19
CA GLY A 440 -10.59 55.06 -25.34
C GLY A 440 -10.93 54.46 -26.70
N ARG A 441 -11.42 55.27 -27.65
CA ARG A 441 -11.73 54.86 -29.03
C ARG A 441 -10.80 55.55 -30.01
N LEU A 442 -10.50 54.86 -31.10
CA LEU A 442 -9.79 55.43 -32.25
C LEU A 442 -10.83 56.00 -33.20
N LEU A 443 -10.71 57.28 -33.54
CA LEU A 443 -11.58 57.97 -34.49
C LEU A 443 -10.77 58.41 -35.71
N MET A 444 -11.38 58.36 -36.89
CA MET A 444 -10.83 58.86 -38.15
C MET A 444 -11.83 59.81 -38.78
N LYS A 445 -11.37 60.99 -39.20
CA LYS A 445 -12.20 61.94 -39.94
C LYS A 445 -12.14 61.63 -41.44
N LEU A 446 -13.28 61.27 -42.03
CA LEU A 446 -13.45 61.03 -43.46
C LEU A 446 -14.44 62.05 -44.01
N GLY A 447 -13.94 62.97 -44.85
CA GLY A 447 -14.71 64.15 -45.26
C GLY A 447 -15.16 64.96 -44.05
N ASP A 448 -16.48 65.13 -43.90
CA ASP A 448 -17.09 65.87 -42.80
C ASP A 448 -17.50 64.98 -41.60
N LYS A 449 -17.36 63.66 -41.69
CA LYS A 449 -17.79 62.72 -40.66
C LYS A 449 -16.62 62.17 -39.84
N GLU A 450 -16.86 62.01 -38.55
CA GLU A 450 -15.98 61.24 -37.66
C GLU A 450 -16.49 59.80 -37.58
N VAL A 451 -15.61 58.85 -37.91
CA VAL A 451 -15.91 57.43 -37.97
C VAL A 451 -15.03 56.70 -36.96
N GLU A 452 -15.60 55.78 -36.21
CA GLU A 452 -14.84 54.90 -35.32
C GLU A 452 -13.94 53.97 -36.15
N TYR A 453 -12.66 53.86 -35.81
CA TYR A 453 -11.69 53.07 -36.56
C TYR A 453 -11.56 51.67 -35.96
N SER A 454 -11.87 50.65 -36.75
CA SER A 454 -11.61 49.25 -36.38
C SER A 454 -10.16 48.85 -36.70
N PRO A 455 -9.40 48.28 -35.75
CA PRO A 455 -8.06 47.73 -36.00
C PRO A 455 -8.02 46.58 -37.03
N GLU A 456 -9.16 45.93 -37.27
CA GLU A 456 -9.29 44.83 -38.25
C GLU A 456 -9.37 45.34 -39.68
N PHE A 457 -9.67 46.62 -39.89
CA PHE A 457 -9.78 47.22 -41.22
C PHE A 457 -8.51 46.99 -42.05
N ARG A 458 -8.69 46.66 -43.33
CA ARG A 458 -7.62 46.49 -44.31
C ARG A 458 -7.97 47.19 -45.62
N PHE A 459 -7.00 47.89 -46.20
CA PHE A 459 -7.19 48.62 -47.45
C PHE A 459 -6.16 48.17 -48.50
N TYR A 460 -6.64 47.83 -49.68
CA TYR A 460 -5.85 47.34 -50.80
C TYR A 460 -6.12 48.22 -52.03
N ILE A 461 -5.07 48.58 -52.77
CA ILE A 461 -5.18 49.43 -53.96
C ILE A 461 -4.58 48.68 -55.14
N THR A 462 -5.26 48.69 -56.29
CA THR A 462 -4.77 48.05 -57.52
C THR A 462 -4.82 49.02 -58.70
N THR A 463 -3.83 48.94 -59.57
CA THR A 463 -3.79 49.62 -60.87
C THR A 463 -3.51 48.62 -61.98
N LYS A 464 -4.10 48.85 -63.16
CA LYS A 464 -3.82 48.10 -64.39
C LYS A 464 -2.73 48.73 -65.25
N LEU A 465 -2.23 49.91 -64.85
CA LEU A 465 -1.14 50.57 -65.56
C LEU A 465 0.13 49.73 -65.39
N SER A 466 0.80 49.40 -66.49
CA SER A 466 2.00 48.54 -66.44
C SER A 466 3.21 49.25 -65.85
N ASN A 467 3.31 50.57 -66.01
CA ASN A 467 4.40 51.39 -65.50
C ASN A 467 3.90 52.80 -65.11
N PRO A 468 3.12 52.91 -64.02
CA PRO A 468 2.57 54.19 -63.58
C PRO A 468 3.65 55.09 -62.96
N HIS A 469 3.56 56.40 -63.23
CA HIS A 469 4.41 57.42 -62.64
C HIS A 469 3.75 58.05 -61.41
N TYR A 470 3.91 57.40 -60.26
CA TYR A 470 3.43 57.95 -58.99
C TYR A 470 4.32 59.05 -58.45
N THR A 471 3.70 60.09 -57.89
CA THR A 471 4.43 61.16 -57.22
C THR A 471 5.16 60.64 -55.96
N PRO A 472 6.21 61.32 -55.50
CA PRO A 472 6.87 60.98 -54.24
C PRO A 472 5.89 60.96 -53.06
N GLU A 473 4.88 61.84 -53.07
CA GLU A 473 3.84 61.88 -52.05
C GLU A 473 3.08 60.53 -51.97
N ILE A 474 2.60 60.00 -53.09
CA ILE A 474 1.91 58.70 -53.13
C ILE A 474 2.84 57.57 -52.66
N SER A 475 4.11 57.62 -53.08
CA SER A 475 5.13 56.63 -52.72
C SER A 475 5.51 56.65 -51.22
N THR A 476 5.34 57.80 -50.54
CA THR A 476 5.52 57.88 -49.08
C THR A 476 4.31 57.36 -48.32
N LYS A 477 3.10 57.59 -48.83
CA LYS A 477 1.83 57.21 -48.19
C LYS A 477 1.44 55.74 -48.39
N THR A 478 1.86 55.14 -49.49
CA THR A 478 1.53 53.74 -49.85
C THR A 478 2.80 52.88 -49.97
N THR A 479 2.63 51.57 -49.84
CA THR A 479 3.69 50.62 -50.22
C THR A 479 3.44 50.18 -51.65
N ILE A 480 4.20 50.69 -52.61
CA ILE A 480 4.06 50.26 -54.01
C ILE A 480 4.65 48.85 -54.15
N VAL A 481 3.85 47.92 -54.69
CA VAL A 481 4.24 46.52 -54.91
C VAL A 481 4.03 46.18 -56.37
N ASN A 482 5.11 45.76 -57.04
CA ASN A 482 5.08 45.44 -58.45
C ASN A 482 4.69 43.97 -58.66
N PHE A 483 3.54 43.73 -59.27
CA PHE A 483 3.05 42.40 -59.68
C PHE A 483 3.20 42.16 -61.19
N ALA A 484 3.82 43.09 -61.93
CA ALA A 484 4.05 42.90 -63.35
C ALA A 484 4.97 41.70 -63.60
N VAL A 485 4.42 40.68 -64.26
CA VAL A 485 5.17 39.47 -64.59
C VAL A 485 6.05 39.73 -65.82
N LYS A 486 7.36 39.51 -65.68
CA LYS A 486 8.32 39.46 -66.80
C LYS A 486 8.60 38.01 -67.21
N GLU A 487 9.27 37.83 -68.34
CA GLU A 487 9.55 36.51 -68.96
C GLU A 487 10.04 35.44 -67.96
N GLN A 488 11.03 35.73 -67.12
CA GLN A 488 11.52 34.79 -66.10
C GLN A 488 10.47 34.44 -65.03
N GLY A 489 9.69 35.42 -64.59
CA GLY A 489 8.58 35.18 -63.66
C GLY A 489 7.49 34.34 -64.30
N LEU A 490 7.20 34.58 -65.59
CA LEU A 490 6.24 33.81 -66.35
C LEU A 490 6.73 32.37 -66.56
N GLU A 491 8.01 32.17 -66.85
CA GLU A 491 8.62 30.85 -66.99
C GLU A 491 8.49 30.05 -65.69
N ALA A 492 8.82 30.64 -64.54
CA ALA A 492 8.67 29.99 -63.24
C ALA A 492 7.20 29.63 -62.94
N GLN A 493 6.27 30.52 -63.26
CA GLN A 493 4.84 30.26 -63.09
C GLN A 493 4.32 29.16 -64.02
N LEU A 494 4.72 29.20 -65.29
CA LEU A 494 4.36 28.19 -66.28
C LEU A 494 4.97 26.84 -65.93
N LEU A 495 6.21 26.79 -65.45
CA LEU A 495 6.83 25.56 -64.96
C LEU A 495 5.99 24.94 -63.85
N GLY A 496 5.51 25.73 -62.88
CA GLY A 496 4.59 25.26 -61.84
C GLY A 496 3.28 24.69 -62.41
N ILE A 497 2.68 25.36 -63.40
CA ILE A 497 1.45 24.90 -64.06
C ILE A 497 1.69 23.61 -64.87
N VAL A 498 2.80 23.53 -65.60
CA VAL A 498 3.18 22.36 -66.40
C VAL A 498 3.43 21.16 -65.49
N VAL A 499 4.20 21.33 -64.40
CA VAL A 499 4.42 20.26 -63.42
C VAL A 499 3.09 19.76 -62.85
N ARG A 500 2.16 20.66 -62.52
CA ARG A 500 0.84 20.30 -62.02
C ARG A 500 -0.03 19.54 -63.03
N LYS A 501 0.15 19.78 -64.34
CA LYS A 501 -0.61 19.09 -65.40
C LYS A 501 0.04 17.78 -65.85
N GLU A 502 1.36 17.78 -66.02
CA GLU A 502 2.13 16.63 -66.49
C GLU A 502 2.35 15.60 -65.39
N ARG A 503 2.48 16.04 -64.13
CA ARG A 503 2.69 15.18 -62.96
C ARG A 503 1.81 15.60 -61.78
N PRO A 504 0.47 15.52 -61.92
CA PRO A 504 -0.46 15.96 -60.87
C PRO A 504 -0.26 15.20 -59.56
N GLU A 505 0.11 13.92 -59.64
CA GLU A 505 0.40 13.06 -58.50
C GLU A 505 1.55 13.59 -57.62
N LEU A 506 2.61 14.16 -58.22
CA LEU A 506 3.72 14.74 -57.46
C LEU A 506 3.32 16.04 -56.77
N GLU A 507 2.48 16.85 -57.41
CA GLU A 507 1.99 18.09 -56.81
C GLU A 507 1.05 17.81 -55.64
N GLU A 508 0.15 16.84 -55.79
CA GLU A 508 -0.76 16.40 -54.73
C GLU A 508 0.02 15.77 -53.55
N GLN A 509 1.05 14.99 -53.84
CA GLN A 509 1.98 14.47 -52.81
C GLN A 509 2.71 15.61 -52.10
N LYS A 510 3.28 16.58 -52.83
CA LYS A 510 3.93 17.75 -52.23
C LYS A 510 2.97 18.50 -51.30
N ASP A 511 1.75 18.78 -51.76
CA ASP A 511 0.78 19.53 -50.99
C ASP A 511 0.31 18.78 -49.74
N SER A 512 0.11 17.47 -49.86
CA SER A 512 -0.22 16.59 -48.73
C SER A 512 0.93 16.53 -47.73
N LEU A 513 2.18 16.40 -48.20
CA LEU A 513 3.36 16.41 -47.35
C LEU A 513 3.52 17.72 -46.60
N VAL A 514 3.29 18.88 -47.23
CA VAL A 514 3.37 20.18 -46.55
C VAL A 514 2.33 20.29 -45.43
N ILE A 515 1.09 19.84 -45.66
CA ILE A 515 0.06 19.80 -44.60
C ILE A 515 0.48 18.87 -43.47
N ASN A 516 0.92 17.66 -43.82
CA ASN A 516 1.28 16.64 -42.84
C ASN A 516 2.49 17.06 -42.01
N ILE A 517 3.49 17.71 -42.62
CA ILE A 517 4.65 18.27 -41.92
C ILE A 517 4.21 19.41 -41.00
N ALA A 518 3.34 20.31 -41.45
CA ALA A 518 2.86 21.42 -40.62
C ALA A 518 2.00 20.93 -39.43
N SER A 519 1.09 20.00 -39.68
CA SER A 519 0.27 19.33 -38.67
C SER A 519 1.14 18.54 -37.68
N GLY A 520 2.10 17.78 -38.20
CA GLY A 520 3.06 17.02 -37.41
C GLY A 520 3.93 17.92 -36.53
N LYS A 521 4.50 19.00 -37.08
CA LYS A 521 5.27 19.98 -36.31
C LYS A 521 4.44 20.64 -35.22
N ARG A 522 3.19 21.01 -35.52
CA ARG A 522 2.27 21.57 -34.53
C ARG A 522 1.98 20.56 -33.42
N LYS A 523 1.67 19.31 -33.77
CA LYS A 523 1.37 18.28 -32.79
C LYS A 523 2.59 17.94 -31.93
N LEU A 524 3.77 17.94 -32.54
CA LEU A 524 5.03 17.74 -31.85
C LEU A 524 5.27 18.85 -30.82
N GLN A 525 5.09 20.11 -31.20
CA GLN A 525 5.19 21.24 -30.28
C GLN A 525 4.15 21.16 -29.14
N GLU A 526 2.89 20.80 -29.44
CA GLU A 526 1.85 20.63 -28.42
C GLU A 526 2.22 19.53 -27.41
N LEU A 527 2.80 18.41 -27.88
CA LEU A 527 3.25 17.32 -27.01
C LEU A 527 4.49 17.71 -26.20
N GLU A 528 5.43 18.45 -26.80
CA GLU A 528 6.59 19.00 -26.09
C GLU A 528 6.15 19.95 -24.97
N ASP A 529 5.23 20.87 -25.25
CA ASP A 529 4.67 21.79 -24.26
C ASP A 529 3.97 21.02 -23.12
N GLU A 530 3.29 19.91 -23.44
CA GLU A 530 2.65 19.04 -22.44
C GLU A 530 3.68 18.32 -21.58
N ILE A 531 4.74 17.76 -22.18
CA ILE A 531 5.86 17.12 -21.46
C ILE A 531 6.53 18.13 -20.54
N LEU A 532 6.87 19.32 -21.04
CA LEU A 532 7.48 20.39 -20.25
C LEU A 532 6.59 20.77 -19.06
N ARG A 533 5.27 20.86 -19.27
CA ARG A 533 4.31 21.11 -18.20
C ARG A 533 4.30 20.01 -17.13
N TYR A 534 4.37 18.74 -17.51
CA TYR A 534 4.42 17.63 -16.54
C TYR A 534 5.77 17.52 -15.81
N ILE A 535 6.85 18.06 -16.36
CA ILE A 535 8.17 18.07 -15.70
C ILE A 535 8.31 19.25 -14.73
N TYR A 536 7.71 20.40 -15.04
CA TYR A 536 7.83 21.63 -14.24
C TYR A 536 6.80 21.78 -13.12
N ILE A 537 5.69 21.03 -13.16
CA ILE A 537 4.69 20.93 -12.09
C ILE A 537 5.02 19.71 -11.23
#